data_AF-A0A8S1SI94-F1
#
_entry.id   AF-A0A8S1SI94-F1
#
_cell.length_a   1.000
_cell.length_b   1.000
_cell.length_c   1.000
_cell.angle_alpha   90.00
_cell.angle_beta   90.00
_cell.angle_gamma   90.00
#
_symmetry.space_group_name_H-M   'P 1'
#
loop_
_entity.id
_entity.type
_entity.pdbx_description
1 polymer ?
#
loop_
_entity_poly.entity_id
_entity_poly.type
_entity_poly.pdbx_seq_one_letter_code
_entity_poly.pdbx_strand_id
1 'polypeptide(L)'
;MKTTLLLVLVACAFATNTAMFDRIESSDLGRTLLNTIAIQMTTGEPLERIFQTLYDLEDRYIADQKEDDANNQAFQQVCDADLAGLNQELANLEQRNTELQAVLDDLVPIRDQKIGQKKAKELQKAELQKVIDETTAKRQEQADDFEAQRQEYTFVSSVLAEARRLFTDNLQAPSFLQKGEEKVHVTPQIMAQVASHMSQGAHKASTMKHVRTFGKAIKLLANLANRTQQFANQELTGRVIKLIDDLQNQLSQAFDLARKAEDDRARAFQAYIGLLNKDMNKYNSSIANLTAEIQSLQDRIDATTASQNDVLQRIQAKTQQRDDRRGECQEAAYDYQQRRAARDKDRQTVSDLIGILNTNMRDLKEYIALRIAAGDKDLE
;
A
#
# COMPACT_ATOMS: atom_id res chain seq x y z
N MET A 1 -89.07 46.05 30.89
CA MET A 1 -88.25 45.06 30.15
C MET A 1 -87.67 45.57 28.83
N LYS A 2 -88.33 46.47 28.07
CA LYS A 2 -87.74 47.05 26.84
C LYS A 2 -86.63 48.09 27.10
N THR A 3 -86.73 48.88 28.18
CA THR A 3 -85.73 49.92 28.54
C THR A 3 -84.44 49.36 29.13
N THR A 4 -84.50 48.27 29.90
CA THR A 4 -83.31 47.58 30.42
C THR A 4 -82.58 46.78 29.34
N LEU A 5 -83.28 46.22 28.36
CA LEU A 5 -82.64 45.56 27.21
C LEU A 5 -81.89 46.56 26.31
N LEU A 6 -82.46 47.77 26.12
CA LEU A 6 -81.84 48.87 25.36
C LEU A 6 -80.59 49.44 26.07
N LEU A 7 -80.61 49.60 27.39
CA LEU A 7 -79.45 50.08 28.15
C LEU A 7 -78.29 49.06 28.16
N VAL A 8 -78.58 47.76 28.18
CA VAL A 8 -77.55 46.70 28.08
C VAL A 8 -77.01 46.57 26.65
N LEU A 9 -77.84 46.71 25.62
CA LEU A 9 -77.39 46.74 24.22
C LEU A 9 -76.51 47.96 23.90
N VAL A 10 -76.85 49.12 24.46
CA VAL A 10 -76.05 50.35 24.32
C VAL A 10 -74.73 50.22 25.10
N ALA A 11 -74.75 49.74 26.34
CA ALA A 11 -73.53 49.53 27.13
C ALA A 11 -72.59 48.46 26.54
N CYS A 12 -73.12 47.39 25.95
CA CYS A 12 -72.31 46.38 25.25
C CYS A 12 -71.71 46.92 23.95
N ALA A 13 -72.44 47.74 23.17
CA ALA A 13 -71.91 48.37 21.95
C ALA A 13 -70.81 49.40 22.26
N PHE A 14 -70.97 50.16 23.35
CA PHE A 14 -69.95 51.11 23.81
C PHE A 14 -68.69 50.41 24.33
N ALA A 15 -68.82 49.33 25.11
CA ALA A 15 -67.67 48.56 25.62
C ALA A 15 -66.90 47.84 24.50
N THR A 16 -67.57 47.41 23.43
CA THR A 16 -66.90 46.83 22.25
C THR A 16 -66.15 47.87 21.42
N ASN A 17 -66.67 49.11 21.34
CA ASN A 17 -66.01 50.17 20.57
C ASN A 17 -64.82 50.77 21.32
N THR A 18 -64.88 50.92 22.64
CA THR A 18 -63.70 51.35 23.45
C THR A 18 -62.55 50.34 23.37
N ALA A 19 -62.83 49.03 23.43
CA ALA A 19 -61.82 47.99 23.29
C ALA A 19 -61.14 47.99 21.90
N MET A 20 -61.83 48.44 20.85
CA MET A 20 -61.27 48.62 19.51
C MET A 20 -60.30 49.81 19.49
N PHE A 21 -60.64 50.93 20.12
CA PHE A 21 -59.75 52.09 20.23
C PHE A 21 -58.50 51.80 21.05
N ASP A 22 -58.65 51.11 22.19
CA ASP A 22 -57.51 50.68 23.03
C ASP A 22 -56.58 49.72 22.25
N ARG A 23 -57.14 48.89 21.37
CA ARG A 23 -56.36 48.01 20.48
C ARG A 23 -55.58 48.80 19.44
N ILE A 24 -56.16 49.84 18.85
CA ILE A 24 -55.48 50.70 17.86
C ILE A 24 -54.36 51.50 18.55
N GLU A 25 -54.63 52.05 19.72
CA GLU A 25 -53.68 52.83 20.54
C GLU A 25 -52.52 51.98 21.12
N SER A 26 -52.68 50.66 21.14
CA SER A 26 -51.61 49.72 21.50
C SER A 26 -50.44 49.68 20.51
N SER A 27 -50.57 50.29 19.33
CA SER A 27 -49.50 50.48 18.35
C SER A 27 -49.04 51.94 18.28
N ASP A 28 -47.74 52.18 18.13
CA ASP A 28 -47.18 53.53 18.01
C ASP A 28 -47.74 54.27 16.79
N LEU A 29 -47.95 53.55 15.68
CA LEU A 29 -48.61 54.07 14.48
C LEU A 29 -50.07 54.45 14.79
N GLY A 30 -50.84 53.54 15.40
CA GLY A 30 -52.25 53.79 15.71
C GLY A 30 -52.45 54.94 16.71
N ARG A 31 -51.59 55.05 17.73
CA ARG A 31 -51.58 56.20 18.65
C ARG A 31 -51.29 57.51 17.91
N THR A 32 -50.26 57.52 17.07
CA THR A 32 -49.88 58.71 16.28
C THR A 32 -51.01 59.14 15.34
N LEU A 33 -51.64 58.19 14.65
CA LEU A 33 -52.76 58.45 13.76
C LEU A 33 -54.00 58.94 14.54
N LEU A 34 -54.34 58.32 15.67
CA LEU A 34 -55.42 58.77 16.55
C LEU A 34 -55.18 60.18 17.08
N ASN A 35 -53.95 60.50 17.50
CA ASN A 35 -53.59 61.85 17.96
C ASN A 35 -53.69 62.87 16.83
N THR A 36 -53.21 62.52 15.63
CA THR A 36 -53.32 63.38 14.43
C THR A 36 -54.79 63.65 14.08
N ILE A 37 -55.64 62.63 14.16
CA ILE A 37 -57.09 62.74 13.93
C ILE A 37 -57.73 63.64 14.99
N ALA A 38 -57.40 63.44 16.27
CA ALA A 38 -57.94 64.21 17.37
C ALA A 38 -57.59 65.70 17.28
N ILE A 39 -56.34 66.03 16.91
CA ILE A 39 -55.89 67.41 16.69
C ILE A 39 -56.68 68.08 15.55
N GLN A 40 -56.88 67.41 14.41
CA GLN A 40 -57.65 68.01 13.31
C GLN A 40 -59.14 68.19 13.66
N MET A 41 -59.70 67.31 14.50
CA MET A 41 -61.07 67.44 14.98
C MET A 41 -61.26 68.60 15.96
N THR A 42 -60.24 68.94 16.76
CA THR A 42 -60.30 70.06 17.72
C THR A 42 -60.04 71.41 17.05
N THR A 43 -59.24 71.45 15.97
CA THR A 43 -58.97 72.67 15.19
C THR A 43 -60.08 73.01 14.18
N GLY A 44 -61.02 72.08 13.93
CA GLY A 44 -62.17 72.30 13.04
C GLY A 44 -61.84 72.19 11.54
N GLU A 45 -60.70 71.60 11.19
CA GLU A 45 -60.28 71.40 9.81
C GLU A 45 -61.05 70.25 9.12
N PRO A 46 -61.22 70.26 7.78
CA PRO A 46 -61.86 69.17 7.05
C PRO A 46 -61.07 67.85 7.15
N LEU A 47 -61.74 66.79 7.62
CA LEU A 47 -61.17 65.44 7.74
C LEU A 47 -60.85 64.77 6.39
N GLU A 48 -61.26 65.34 5.26
CA GLU A 48 -60.96 64.83 3.90
C GLU A 48 -59.46 64.57 3.68
N ARG A 49 -58.59 65.45 4.20
CA ARG A 49 -57.14 65.30 4.06
C ARG A 49 -56.59 64.10 4.86
N ILE A 50 -57.18 63.80 6.02
CA ILE A 50 -56.86 62.60 6.80
C ILE A 50 -57.30 61.35 6.06
N PHE A 51 -58.53 61.34 5.52
CA PHE A 51 -59.02 60.21 4.74
C PHE A 51 -58.10 59.91 3.56
N GLN A 52 -57.72 60.92 2.79
CA GLN A 52 -56.79 60.75 1.68
C GLN A 52 -55.44 60.21 2.17
N THR A 53 -54.92 60.72 3.29
CA THR A 53 -53.64 60.25 3.85
C THR A 53 -53.71 58.79 4.31
N LEU A 54 -54.83 58.36 4.92
CA LEU A 54 -55.02 56.98 5.36
C LEU A 54 -55.21 56.03 4.18
N TYR A 55 -55.99 56.40 3.16
CA TYR A 55 -56.12 55.60 1.93
C TYR A 55 -54.78 55.50 1.20
N ASP A 56 -54.05 56.60 1.05
CA ASP A 56 -52.71 56.60 0.45
C ASP A 56 -51.73 55.71 1.25
N LEU A 57 -51.86 55.69 2.58
CA LEU A 57 -51.02 54.86 3.45
C LEU A 57 -51.39 53.36 3.35
N GLU A 58 -52.68 53.03 3.28
CA GLU A 58 -53.16 51.66 3.05
C GLU A 58 -52.70 51.14 1.68
N ASP A 59 -52.84 51.94 0.62
CA ASP A 59 -52.37 51.61 -0.73
C ASP A 59 -50.84 51.43 -0.78
N ARG A 60 -50.08 52.27 -0.07
CA ARG A 60 -48.62 52.10 0.05
C ARG A 60 -48.26 50.79 0.74
N TYR A 61 -48.91 50.42 1.84
CA TYR A 61 -48.66 49.14 2.49
C TYR A 61 -48.96 47.95 1.57
N ILE A 62 -50.02 48.02 0.76
CA ILE A 62 -50.35 46.99 -0.23
C ILE A 62 -49.28 46.92 -1.33
N ALA A 63 -48.86 48.09 -1.86
CA ALA A 63 -47.83 48.17 -2.90
C ALA A 63 -46.47 47.64 -2.40
N ASP A 64 -46.03 48.09 -1.22
CA ASP A 64 -44.78 47.67 -0.58
C ASP A 64 -44.78 46.17 -0.26
N GLN A 65 -45.91 45.62 0.20
CA GLN A 65 -46.02 44.18 0.46
C GLN A 65 -45.94 43.38 -0.84
N LYS A 66 -46.57 43.86 -1.92
CA LYS A 66 -46.51 43.20 -3.23
C LYS A 66 -45.09 43.20 -3.79
N GLU A 67 -44.35 44.29 -3.59
CA GLU A 67 -42.94 44.38 -3.98
C GLU A 67 -42.06 43.42 -3.15
N ASP A 68 -42.20 43.41 -1.82
CA ASP A 68 -41.45 42.51 -0.94
C ASP A 68 -41.81 41.03 -1.18
N ASP A 69 -43.08 40.70 -1.47
CA ASP A 69 -43.51 39.36 -1.88
C ASP A 69 -42.78 38.91 -3.16
N ALA A 70 -42.70 39.78 -4.16
CA ALA A 70 -42.01 39.48 -5.42
C ALA A 70 -40.50 39.33 -5.22
N ASN A 71 -39.88 40.23 -4.45
CA ASN A 71 -38.45 40.19 -4.13
C ASN A 71 -38.08 38.93 -3.33
N ASN A 72 -38.87 38.60 -2.30
CA ASN A 72 -38.67 37.37 -1.54
C ASN A 72 -38.89 36.13 -2.41
N GLN A 73 -39.93 36.10 -3.26
CA GLN A 73 -40.15 34.98 -4.18
C GLN A 73 -38.95 34.77 -5.11
N ALA A 74 -38.40 35.83 -5.69
CA ALA A 74 -37.22 35.76 -6.54
C ALA A 74 -35.99 35.26 -5.76
N PHE A 75 -35.78 35.78 -4.55
CA PHE A 75 -34.67 35.34 -3.69
C PHE A 75 -34.78 33.86 -3.31
N GLN A 76 -35.98 33.41 -2.91
CA GLN A 76 -36.21 32.00 -2.54
C GLN A 76 -36.02 31.05 -3.74
N GLN A 77 -36.41 31.46 -4.95
CA GLN A 77 -36.13 30.68 -6.16
C GLN A 77 -34.63 30.52 -6.43
N VAL A 78 -33.83 31.57 -6.22
CA VAL A 78 -32.36 31.49 -6.34
C VAL A 78 -31.79 30.58 -5.25
N CYS A 79 -32.26 30.72 -4.02
CA CYS A 79 -31.91 29.83 -2.90
C CYS A 79 -32.15 28.35 -3.21
N ASP A 80 -33.35 28.01 -3.70
CA ASP A 80 -33.72 26.65 -4.05
C ASP A 80 -32.84 26.10 -5.18
N ALA A 81 -32.56 26.93 -6.20
CA ALA A 81 -31.69 26.56 -7.31
C ALA A 81 -30.24 26.33 -6.87
N ASP A 82 -29.69 27.22 -6.05
CA ASP A 82 -28.32 27.12 -5.51
C ASP A 82 -28.17 25.85 -4.65
N LEU A 83 -29.12 25.61 -3.74
CA LEU A 83 -29.11 24.43 -2.86
C LEU A 83 -29.26 23.14 -3.66
N ALA A 84 -30.13 23.12 -4.68
CA ALA A 84 -30.26 21.98 -5.58
C ALA A 84 -28.95 21.72 -6.35
N GLY A 85 -28.31 22.77 -6.85
CA GLY A 85 -27.01 22.69 -7.51
C GLY A 85 -25.91 22.12 -6.60
N LEU A 86 -25.79 22.65 -5.38
CA LEU A 86 -24.82 22.17 -4.40
C LEU A 86 -25.08 20.72 -3.98
N ASN A 87 -26.33 20.32 -3.81
CA ASN A 87 -26.69 18.93 -3.51
C ASN A 87 -26.34 17.98 -4.67
N GLN A 88 -26.55 18.40 -5.91
CA GLN A 88 -26.15 17.62 -7.08
C GLN A 88 -24.62 17.49 -7.19
N GLU A 89 -23.89 18.58 -6.95
CA GLU A 89 -22.42 18.55 -6.92
C GLU A 89 -21.89 17.61 -5.83
N LEU A 90 -22.48 17.66 -4.63
CA LEU A 90 -22.15 16.75 -3.53
C LEU A 90 -22.42 15.29 -3.91
N ALA A 91 -23.59 14.97 -4.48
CA ALA A 91 -23.92 13.62 -4.91
C ALA A 91 -22.92 13.08 -5.97
N ASN A 92 -22.52 13.93 -6.91
CA ASN A 92 -21.50 13.57 -7.91
C ASN A 92 -20.14 13.30 -7.28
N LEU A 93 -19.72 14.11 -6.29
CA LEU A 93 -18.47 13.91 -5.57
C LEU A 93 -18.51 12.65 -4.70
N GLU A 94 -19.62 12.38 -4.03
CA GLU A 94 -19.83 11.16 -3.23
C GLU A 94 -19.78 9.91 -4.10
N GLN A 95 -20.45 9.92 -5.25
CA GLN A 95 -20.35 8.84 -6.23
C GLN A 95 -18.90 8.64 -6.67
N ARG A 96 -18.18 9.73 -6.99
CA ARG A 96 -16.78 9.65 -7.38
C ARG A 96 -15.89 9.08 -6.28
N ASN A 97 -16.15 9.42 -5.02
CA ASN A 97 -15.45 8.86 -3.87
C ASN A 97 -15.70 7.35 -3.76
N THR A 98 -16.94 6.89 -3.94
CA THR A 98 -17.26 5.45 -3.97
C THR A 98 -16.57 4.72 -5.12
N GLU A 99 -16.52 5.30 -6.31
CA GLU A 99 -15.78 4.74 -7.46
C GLU A 99 -14.28 4.58 -7.14
N LEU A 100 -13.65 5.61 -6.56
CA LEU A 100 -12.24 5.56 -6.18
C LEU A 100 -11.98 4.53 -5.08
N GLN A 101 -12.89 4.42 -4.10
CA GLN A 101 -12.80 3.39 -3.07
C GLN A 101 -12.87 1.98 -3.66
N ALA A 102 -13.79 1.73 -4.59
CA ALA A 102 -13.91 0.43 -5.26
C ALA A 102 -12.61 0.06 -6.01
N VAL A 103 -11.96 1.03 -6.67
CA VAL A 103 -10.66 0.82 -7.31
C VAL A 103 -9.58 0.46 -6.30
N LEU A 104 -9.56 1.09 -5.11
CA LEU A 104 -8.62 0.74 -4.04
C LEU A 104 -8.90 -0.68 -3.49
N ASP A 105 -10.17 -1.03 -3.30
CA ASP A 105 -10.61 -2.34 -2.82
C ASP A 105 -10.19 -3.47 -3.79
N ASP A 106 -10.09 -3.17 -5.09
CA ASP A 106 -9.56 -4.10 -6.09
C ASP A 106 -8.02 -4.16 -6.09
N LEU A 107 -7.34 -3.02 -6.02
CA LEU A 107 -5.88 -2.96 -6.19
C LEU A 107 -5.09 -3.44 -4.98
N VAL A 108 -5.54 -3.08 -3.77
CA VAL A 108 -4.83 -3.37 -2.51
C VAL A 108 -4.65 -4.88 -2.29
N PRO A 109 -5.69 -5.72 -2.42
CA PRO A 109 -5.54 -7.17 -2.24
C PRO A 109 -4.62 -7.81 -3.29
N ILE A 110 -4.66 -7.33 -4.54
CA ILE A 110 -3.79 -7.84 -5.61
C ILE A 110 -2.33 -7.55 -5.29
N ARG A 111 -2.01 -6.32 -4.86
CA ARG A 111 -0.65 -5.96 -4.43
C ARG A 111 -0.19 -6.86 -3.28
N ASP A 112 -1.03 -7.05 -2.26
CA ASP A 112 -0.67 -7.83 -1.08
C ASP A 112 -0.46 -9.32 -1.40
N GLN A 113 -1.29 -9.87 -2.30
CA GLN A 113 -1.08 -11.21 -2.86
C GLN A 113 0.28 -11.32 -3.56
N LYS A 114 0.66 -10.32 -4.37
CA LYS A 114 1.94 -10.28 -5.09
C LYS A 114 3.13 -10.15 -4.15
N ILE A 115 3.02 -9.37 -3.08
CA ILE A 115 4.03 -9.30 -2.00
C ILE A 115 4.21 -10.68 -1.36
N GLY A 116 3.12 -11.39 -1.07
CA GLY A 116 3.16 -12.76 -0.56
C GLY A 116 3.85 -13.74 -1.51
N GLN A 117 3.53 -13.66 -2.82
CA GLN A 117 4.19 -14.48 -3.86
C GLN A 117 5.69 -14.19 -3.96
N LYS A 118 6.09 -12.92 -3.91
CA LYS A 118 7.50 -12.52 -3.93
C LYS A 118 8.26 -13.12 -2.75
N LYS A 119 7.71 -13.00 -1.53
CA LYS A 119 8.32 -13.57 -0.32
C LYS A 119 8.47 -15.09 -0.40
N ALA A 120 7.46 -15.79 -0.91
CA ALA A 120 7.54 -17.24 -1.12
C ALA A 120 8.65 -17.61 -2.12
N LYS A 121 8.82 -16.83 -3.19
CA LYS A 121 9.88 -17.03 -4.19
C LYS A 121 11.28 -16.74 -3.63
N GLU A 122 11.42 -15.73 -2.77
CA GLU A 122 12.68 -15.43 -2.08
C GLU A 122 13.11 -16.56 -1.14
N LEU A 123 12.16 -17.18 -0.44
CA LEU A 123 12.43 -18.38 0.38
C LEU A 123 12.87 -19.57 -0.49
N GLN A 124 12.18 -19.83 -1.61
CA GLN A 124 12.58 -20.88 -2.55
C GLN A 124 13.97 -20.65 -3.13
N LYS A 125 14.30 -19.39 -3.44
CA LYS A 125 15.63 -18.98 -3.91
C LYS A 125 16.70 -19.25 -2.85
N ALA A 126 16.45 -18.91 -1.60
CA ALA A 126 17.39 -19.13 -0.51
C ALA A 126 17.67 -20.63 -0.27
N GLU A 127 16.63 -21.46 -0.33
CA GLU A 127 16.80 -22.92 -0.23
C GLU A 127 17.62 -23.47 -1.40
N LEU A 128 17.34 -23.03 -2.63
CA LEU A 128 18.13 -23.43 -3.79
C LEU A 128 19.60 -23.01 -3.68
N GLN A 129 19.87 -21.82 -3.13
CA GLN A 129 21.24 -21.36 -2.90
C GLN A 129 21.96 -22.28 -1.91
N LYS A 130 21.30 -22.70 -0.84
CA LYS A 130 21.86 -23.65 0.12
C LYS A 130 22.21 -24.99 -0.55
N VAL A 131 21.34 -25.51 -1.42
CA VAL A 131 21.62 -26.75 -2.19
C VAL A 131 22.82 -26.57 -3.12
N ILE A 132 22.96 -25.41 -3.77
CA ILE A 132 24.12 -25.07 -4.62
C ILE A 132 25.41 -25.09 -3.78
N ASP A 133 25.39 -24.45 -2.61
CA ASP A 133 26.56 -24.32 -1.73
C ASP A 133 26.98 -25.70 -1.18
N GLU A 134 26.03 -26.51 -0.70
CA GLU A 134 26.27 -27.88 -0.21
C GLU A 134 26.84 -28.79 -1.32
N THR A 135 26.27 -28.71 -2.52
CA THR A 135 26.73 -29.49 -3.68
C THR A 135 28.14 -29.08 -4.09
N THR A 136 28.45 -27.78 -4.04
CA THR A 136 29.77 -27.24 -4.38
C THR A 136 30.82 -27.65 -3.34
N ALA A 137 30.49 -27.57 -2.05
CA ALA A 137 31.37 -28.02 -0.96
C ALA A 137 31.69 -29.52 -1.09
N LYS A 138 30.68 -30.36 -1.31
CA LYS A 138 30.87 -31.80 -1.53
C LYS A 138 31.74 -32.09 -2.75
N ARG A 139 31.59 -31.31 -3.83
CA ARG A 139 32.43 -31.45 -5.03
C ARG A 139 33.90 -31.11 -4.73
N GLN A 140 34.14 -30.08 -3.93
CA GLN A 140 35.48 -29.68 -3.52
C GLN A 140 36.15 -30.78 -2.70
N GLU A 141 35.45 -31.35 -1.71
CA GLU A 141 35.97 -32.49 -0.93
C GLU A 141 36.33 -33.69 -1.81
N GLN A 142 35.52 -33.98 -2.83
CA GLN A 142 35.80 -35.05 -3.79
C GLN A 142 37.01 -34.75 -4.69
N ALA A 143 37.20 -33.49 -5.10
CA ALA A 143 38.36 -33.07 -5.88
C ALA A 143 39.65 -33.20 -5.06
N ASP A 144 39.61 -32.77 -3.80
CA ASP A 144 40.75 -32.82 -2.88
C ASP A 144 41.15 -34.28 -2.59
N ASP A 145 40.18 -35.17 -2.39
CA ASP A 145 40.43 -36.62 -2.21
C ASP A 145 41.06 -37.25 -3.47
N PHE A 146 40.60 -36.86 -4.67
CA PHE A 146 41.20 -37.33 -5.93
C PHE A 146 42.62 -36.80 -6.12
N GLU A 147 42.90 -35.55 -5.75
CA GLU A 147 44.24 -34.97 -5.82
C GLU A 147 45.21 -35.69 -4.86
N ALA A 148 44.76 -35.96 -3.62
CA ALA A 148 45.51 -36.78 -2.68
C ALA A 148 45.79 -38.19 -3.25
N GLN A 149 44.76 -38.82 -3.84
CA GLN A 149 44.92 -40.09 -4.54
C GLN A 149 45.98 -39.99 -5.65
N ARG A 150 45.95 -38.96 -6.51
CA ARG A 150 46.96 -38.77 -7.57
C ARG A 150 48.38 -38.68 -7.02
N GLN A 151 48.59 -37.93 -5.94
CA GLN A 151 49.90 -37.80 -5.30
C GLN A 151 50.41 -39.13 -4.76
N GLU A 152 49.54 -39.91 -4.10
CA GLU A 152 49.87 -41.24 -3.59
C GLU A 152 50.24 -42.22 -4.71
N TYR A 153 49.46 -42.24 -5.81
CA TYR A 153 49.75 -43.07 -6.98
C TYR A 153 51.07 -42.67 -7.66
N THR A 154 51.34 -41.37 -7.77
CA THR A 154 52.60 -40.85 -8.31
C THR A 154 53.79 -41.28 -7.46
N PHE A 155 53.66 -41.26 -6.14
CA PHE A 155 54.68 -41.75 -5.21
C PHE A 155 54.97 -43.25 -5.40
N VAL A 156 53.94 -44.10 -5.48
CA VAL A 156 54.15 -45.54 -5.71
C VAL A 156 54.77 -45.80 -7.08
N SER A 157 54.34 -45.06 -8.10
CA SER A 157 54.90 -45.16 -9.45
C SER A 157 56.39 -44.81 -9.46
N SER A 158 56.81 -43.78 -8.72
CA SER A 158 58.23 -43.40 -8.65
C SER A 158 59.07 -44.44 -7.90
N VAL A 159 58.55 -45.04 -6.82
CA VAL A 159 59.21 -46.14 -6.10
C VAL A 159 59.44 -47.34 -7.02
N LEU A 160 58.43 -47.72 -7.83
CA LEU A 160 58.56 -48.84 -8.77
C LEU A 160 59.49 -48.51 -9.94
N ALA A 161 59.43 -47.27 -10.46
CA ALA A 161 60.30 -46.83 -11.55
C ALA A 161 61.78 -46.77 -11.11
N GLU A 162 62.06 -46.29 -9.90
CA GLU A 162 63.41 -46.26 -9.34
C GLU A 162 63.92 -47.68 -9.06
N ALA A 163 63.07 -48.57 -8.52
CA ALA A 163 63.43 -49.99 -8.37
C ALA A 163 63.77 -50.65 -9.72
N ARG A 164 63.00 -50.36 -10.78
CA ARG A 164 63.29 -50.82 -12.14
C ARG A 164 64.58 -50.21 -12.69
N ARG A 165 64.81 -48.92 -12.48
CA ARG A 165 66.02 -48.22 -12.90
C ARG A 165 67.28 -48.79 -12.26
N LEU A 166 67.24 -49.13 -10.96
CA LEU A 166 68.36 -49.78 -10.27
C LEU A 166 68.74 -51.11 -10.92
N PHE A 167 67.78 -51.83 -11.51
CA PHE A 167 68.07 -53.00 -12.35
C PHE A 167 68.67 -52.60 -13.71
N THR A 168 68.07 -51.64 -14.42
CA THR A 168 68.50 -51.23 -15.77
C THR A 168 69.90 -50.57 -15.80
N ASP A 169 70.21 -49.69 -14.86
CA ASP A 169 71.48 -48.96 -14.82
C ASP A 169 72.66 -49.87 -14.45
N ASN A 170 72.39 -51.04 -13.87
CA ASN A 170 73.40 -52.02 -13.47
C ASN A 170 73.31 -53.35 -14.24
N LEU A 171 72.41 -53.43 -15.22
CA LEU A 171 72.43 -54.43 -16.27
C LEU A 171 73.62 -54.09 -17.17
N GLN A 172 74.77 -54.75 -16.94
CA GLN A 172 75.92 -54.58 -17.82
C GLN A 172 75.50 -54.87 -19.27
N ALA A 173 75.73 -53.91 -20.16
CA ALA A 173 75.66 -54.12 -21.59
C ALA A 173 76.47 -55.39 -21.93
N PRO A 174 75.96 -56.25 -22.83
CA PRO A 174 76.60 -57.52 -23.12
C PRO A 174 78.05 -57.23 -23.54
N SER A 175 78.99 -57.90 -22.88
CA SER A 175 80.33 -58.05 -23.43
C SER A 175 80.17 -58.53 -24.86
N PHE A 176 80.73 -57.78 -25.81
CA PHE A 176 80.58 -57.86 -27.27
C PHE A 176 80.88 -59.25 -27.91
N LEU A 177 81.11 -60.30 -27.11
CA LEU A 177 81.55 -61.62 -27.55
C LEU A 177 80.69 -62.82 -27.05
N GLN A 178 79.43 -62.63 -26.67
CA GLN A 178 78.51 -63.77 -26.47
C GLN A 178 77.17 -63.59 -27.18
N LYS A 179 77.07 -64.16 -28.39
CA LYS A 179 75.78 -64.48 -29.02
C LYS A 179 75.19 -65.70 -28.30
N GLY A 180 74.23 -65.45 -27.42
CA GLY A 180 73.44 -66.50 -26.77
C GLY A 180 72.90 -66.05 -25.42
N GLU A 181 71.64 -65.58 -25.43
CA GLU A 181 70.82 -65.12 -24.30
C GLU A 181 71.38 -63.89 -23.54
N GLU A 182 70.56 -62.84 -23.45
CA GLU A 182 70.82 -61.65 -22.63
C GLU A 182 70.92 -62.06 -21.15
N LYS A 183 72.12 -62.43 -20.69
CA LYS A 183 72.36 -62.84 -19.31
C LYS A 183 72.53 -61.61 -18.43
N VAL A 184 71.42 -61.22 -17.81
CA VAL A 184 71.32 -60.25 -16.72
C VAL A 184 72.30 -60.61 -15.58
N HIS A 185 73.47 -59.97 -15.50
CA HIS A 185 74.41 -60.14 -14.39
C HIS A 185 74.12 -59.10 -13.29
N VAL A 186 73.29 -59.47 -12.32
CA VAL A 186 72.97 -58.63 -11.16
C VAL A 186 73.82 -59.07 -9.97
N THR A 187 74.60 -58.13 -9.42
CA THR A 187 75.38 -58.36 -8.20
C THR A 187 74.47 -58.38 -6.95
N PRO A 188 74.82 -59.12 -5.89
CA PRO A 188 74.07 -59.14 -4.63
C PRO A 188 73.86 -57.75 -4.00
N GLN A 189 74.73 -56.78 -4.29
CA GLN A 189 74.65 -55.40 -3.81
C GLN A 189 73.46 -54.63 -4.41
N ILE A 190 73.15 -54.85 -5.69
CA ILE A 190 72.02 -54.21 -6.38
C ILE A 190 70.70 -54.75 -5.80
N MET A 191 70.62 -56.05 -5.53
CA MET A 191 69.43 -56.65 -4.90
C MET A 191 69.17 -56.07 -3.51
N ALA A 192 70.23 -55.84 -2.73
CA ALA A 192 70.11 -55.21 -1.42
C ALA A 192 69.66 -53.74 -1.52
N GLN A 193 70.14 -52.99 -2.52
CA GLN A 193 69.71 -51.60 -2.77
C GLN A 193 68.24 -51.53 -3.16
N VAL A 194 67.80 -52.39 -4.10
CA VAL A 194 66.38 -52.50 -4.51
C VAL A 194 65.52 -52.89 -3.32
N ALA A 195 65.91 -53.92 -2.57
CA ALA A 195 65.14 -54.38 -1.41
C ALA A 195 65.02 -53.30 -0.33
N SER A 196 66.08 -52.53 -0.08
CA SER A 196 66.07 -51.39 0.85
C SER A 196 65.14 -50.28 0.37
N HIS A 197 65.28 -49.85 -0.89
CA HIS A 197 64.44 -48.81 -1.51
C HIS A 197 62.96 -49.20 -1.47
N MET A 198 62.63 -50.41 -1.92
CA MET A 198 61.27 -50.94 -1.92
C MET A 198 60.72 -51.09 -0.50
N SER A 199 61.54 -51.48 0.49
CA SER A 199 61.10 -51.57 1.89
C SER A 199 60.72 -50.21 2.47
N GLN A 200 61.50 -49.16 2.17
CA GLN A 200 61.20 -47.78 2.58
C GLN A 200 59.94 -47.27 1.87
N GLY A 201 59.85 -47.47 0.55
CA GLY A 201 58.68 -47.12 -0.25
C GLY A 201 57.41 -47.83 0.24
N ALA A 202 57.51 -49.12 0.56
CA ALA A 202 56.41 -49.91 1.12
C ALA A 202 55.93 -49.41 2.48
N HIS A 203 56.85 -49.01 3.36
CA HIS A 203 56.48 -48.46 4.67
C HIS A 203 55.68 -47.17 4.52
N LYS A 204 56.16 -46.24 3.69
CA LYS A 204 55.45 -44.99 3.42
C LYS A 204 54.13 -45.19 2.66
N ALA A 205 54.08 -46.10 1.68
CA ALA A 205 52.83 -46.45 0.99
C ALA A 205 51.82 -47.14 1.92
N SER A 206 52.26 -47.80 2.99
CA SER A 206 51.37 -48.48 3.94
C SER A 206 50.60 -47.54 4.87
N THR A 207 51.06 -46.29 5.02
CA THR A 207 50.40 -45.24 5.82
C THR A 207 49.46 -44.37 4.97
N MET A 208 49.55 -44.48 3.64
CA MET A 208 48.71 -43.77 2.68
C MET A 208 47.31 -44.42 2.54
N LYS A 209 46.30 -43.64 2.16
CA LYS A 209 44.89 -44.06 2.18
C LYS A 209 44.52 -44.92 0.97
N HIS A 210 44.90 -44.49 -0.24
CA HIS A 210 44.44 -45.03 -1.52
C HIS A 210 45.38 -46.10 -2.10
N VAL A 211 46.67 -46.07 -1.75
CA VAL A 211 47.70 -46.99 -2.29
C VAL A 211 48.18 -48.06 -1.30
N ARG A 212 47.49 -48.23 -0.17
CA ARG A 212 47.90 -49.15 0.91
C ARG A 212 48.10 -50.60 0.45
N THR A 213 47.27 -51.06 -0.48
CA THR A 213 47.36 -52.41 -1.06
C THR A 213 48.62 -52.56 -1.92
N PHE A 214 48.97 -51.54 -2.71
CA PHE A 214 50.23 -51.50 -3.46
C PHE A 214 51.44 -51.50 -2.52
N GLY A 215 51.38 -50.80 -1.38
CA GLY A 215 52.42 -50.86 -0.36
C GLY A 215 52.70 -52.28 0.16
N LYS A 216 51.65 -53.12 0.31
CA LYS A 216 51.80 -54.54 0.65
C LYS A 216 52.48 -55.34 -0.47
N ALA A 217 52.13 -55.07 -1.74
CA ALA A 217 52.76 -55.70 -2.89
C ALA A 217 54.25 -55.32 -3.03
N ILE A 218 54.58 -54.03 -2.84
CA ILE A 218 55.97 -53.55 -2.81
C ILE A 218 56.75 -54.23 -1.68
N LYS A 219 56.15 -54.40 -0.49
CA LYS A 219 56.80 -55.12 0.61
C LYS A 219 57.10 -56.59 0.26
N LEU A 220 56.19 -57.26 -0.45
CA LEU A 220 56.39 -58.62 -0.91
C LEU A 220 57.54 -58.70 -1.93
N LEU A 221 57.59 -57.75 -2.87
CA LEU A 221 58.69 -57.62 -3.83
C LEU A 221 60.04 -57.36 -3.13
N ALA A 222 60.08 -56.51 -2.10
CA ALA A 222 61.28 -56.26 -1.30
C ALA A 222 61.78 -57.53 -0.59
N ASN A 223 60.86 -58.33 -0.03
CA ASN A 223 61.19 -59.61 0.59
C ASN A 223 61.69 -60.64 -0.43
N LEU A 224 61.12 -60.66 -1.64
CA LEU A 224 61.59 -61.51 -2.74
C LEU A 224 63.01 -61.09 -3.17
N ALA A 225 63.26 -59.79 -3.33
CA ALA A 225 64.58 -59.24 -3.66
C ALA A 225 65.65 -59.61 -2.61
N ASN A 226 65.32 -59.55 -1.31
CA ASN A 226 66.20 -60.00 -0.23
C ASN A 226 66.49 -61.51 -0.27
N ARG A 227 65.51 -62.34 -0.61
CA ARG A 227 65.73 -63.80 -0.72
C ARG A 227 66.58 -64.16 -1.93
N THR A 228 66.38 -63.46 -3.06
CA THR A 228 67.18 -63.67 -4.27
C THR A 228 68.65 -63.30 -4.10
N GLN A 229 68.97 -62.36 -3.20
CA GLN A 229 70.35 -62.03 -2.80
C GLN A 229 71.10 -63.26 -2.26
N GLN A 230 70.40 -64.18 -1.56
CA GLN A 230 71.02 -65.36 -0.92
C GLN A 230 71.39 -66.47 -1.90
N PHE A 231 70.81 -66.50 -3.11
CA PHE A 231 70.95 -67.63 -4.05
C PHE A 231 71.58 -67.24 -5.40
N ALA A 232 71.88 -65.96 -5.66
CA ALA A 232 72.46 -65.46 -6.91
C ALA A 232 71.78 -66.01 -8.19
N ASN A 233 70.46 -66.26 -8.12
CA ASN A 233 69.71 -66.95 -9.16
C ASN A 233 69.13 -65.94 -10.17
N GLN A 234 69.64 -65.97 -11.41
CA GLN A 234 69.24 -65.09 -12.51
C GLN A 234 67.75 -65.23 -12.89
N GLU A 235 67.19 -66.44 -12.80
CA GLU A 235 65.78 -66.67 -13.15
C GLU A 235 64.85 -65.94 -12.17
N LEU A 236 65.21 -65.94 -10.87
CA LEU A 236 64.43 -65.25 -9.86
C LEU A 236 64.54 -63.72 -10.00
N THR A 237 65.70 -63.19 -10.43
CA THR A 237 65.86 -61.76 -10.72
C THR A 237 64.98 -61.31 -11.90
N GLY A 238 64.93 -62.09 -12.98
CA GLY A 238 64.01 -61.81 -14.10
C GLY A 238 62.53 -61.85 -13.70
N ARG A 239 62.15 -62.75 -12.78
CA ARG A 239 60.80 -62.78 -12.20
C ARG A 239 60.49 -61.56 -11.34
N VAL A 240 61.45 -61.05 -10.56
CA VAL A 240 61.26 -59.82 -9.76
C VAL A 240 61.06 -58.60 -10.65
N ILE A 241 61.85 -58.45 -11.71
CA ILE A 241 61.69 -57.36 -12.69
C ILE A 241 60.31 -57.46 -13.35
N LYS A 242 59.90 -58.64 -13.81
CA LYS A 242 58.57 -58.85 -14.40
C LYS A 242 57.44 -58.50 -13.43
N LEU A 243 57.56 -58.86 -12.15
CA LEU A 243 56.56 -58.50 -11.14
C LEU A 243 56.53 -56.99 -10.85
N ILE A 244 57.66 -56.28 -10.94
CA ILE A 244 57.68 -54.81 -10.87
C ILE A 244 56.92 -54.22 -12.06
N ASP A 245 57.15 -54.73 -13.27
CA ASP A 245 56.46 -54.28 -14.49
C ASP A 245 54.95 -54.58 -14.44
N ASP A 246 54.56 -55.77 -13.99
CA ASP A 246 53.16 -56.14 -13.81
C ASP A 246 52.48 -55.23 -12.76
N LEU A 247 53.19 -54.91 -11.67
CA LEU A 247 52.67 -54.01 -10.63
C LEU A 247 52.57 -52.55 -11.12
N GLN A 248 53.52 -52.08 -11.93
CA GLN A 248 53.44 -50.78 -12.62
C GLN A 248 52.22 -50.71 -13.54
N ASN A 249 51.99 -51.75 -14.33
CA ASN A 249 50.84 -51.84 -15.22
C ASN A 249 49.51 -51.85 -14.44
N GLN A 250 49.43 -52.61 -13.35
CA GLN A 250 48.24 -52.64 -12.48
C GLN A 250 48.00 -51.30 -11.79
N LEU A 251 49.06 -50.61 -11.35
CA LEU A 251 48.97 -49.28 -10.77
C LEU A 251 48.43 -48.27 -11.78
N SER A 252 48.95 -48.30 -13.02
CA SER A 252 48.47 -47.44 -14.11
C SER A 252 46.99 -47.69 -14.39
N GLN A 253 46.58 -48.95 -14.55
CA GLN A 253 45.18 -49.29 -14.81
C GLN A 253 44.24 -48.85 -13.68
N ALA A 254 44.66 -49.02 -12.42
CA ALA A 254 43.89 -48.57 -11.27
C ALA A 254 43.77 -47.03 -11.23
N PHE A 255 44.84 -46.31 -11.58
CA PHE A 255 44.81 -44.85 -11.67
C PHE A 255 43.94 -44.37 -12.84
N ASP A 256 44.04 -45.00 -14.01
CA ASP A 256 43.21 -44.67 -15.18
C ASP A 256 41.71 -44.86 -14.88
N LEU A 257 41.36 -45.91 -14.12
CA LEU A 257 40.00 -46.12 -13.65
C LEU A 257 39.55 -45.01 -12.68
N ALA A 258 40.42 -44.63 -11.74
CA ALA A 258 40.13 -43.54 -10.80
C ALA A 258 39.95 -42.19 -11.54
N ARG A 259 40.80 -41.91 -12.52
CA ARG A 259 40.69 -40.72 -13.38
C ARG A 259 39.39 -40.70 -14.16
N LYS A 260 39.01 -41.82 -14.78
CA LYS A 260 37.73 -41.93 -15.49
C LYS A 260 36.53 -41.69 -14.56
N ALA A 261 36.58 -42.25 -13.35
CA ALA A 261 35.54 -42.01 -12.35
C ALA A 261 35.47 -40.54 -11.92
N GLU A 262 36.60 -39.85 -11.80
CA GLU A 262 36.63 -38.42 -11.51
C GLU A 262 36.12 -37.57 -12.68
N ASP A 263 36.49 -37.89 -13.91
CA ASP A 263 35.95 -37.23 -15.11
C ASP A 263 34.43 -37.39 -15.20
N ASP A 264 33.89 -38.56 -14.85
CA ASP A 264 32.45 -38.82 -14.78
C ASP A 264 31.77 -37.97 -13.67
N ARG A 265 32.35 -37.91 -12.47
CA ARG A 265 31.85 -37.07 -11.37
C ARG A 265 31.87 -35.59 -11.72
N ALA A 266 32.97 -35.11 -12.32
CA ALA A 266 33.12 -33.72 -12.73
C ALA A 266 32.06 -33.34 -13.77
N ARG A 267 31.83 -34.20 -14.77
CA ARG A 267 30.77 -33.98 -15.77
C ARG A 267 29.37 -33.98 -15.15
N ALA A 268 29.07 -34.92 -14.27
CA ALA A 268 27.77 -34.98 -13.59
C ALA A 268 27.53 -33.74 -12.72
N PHE A 269 28.56 -33.27 -12.00
CA PHE A 269 28.50 -32.04 -11.22
C PHE A 269 28.23 -30.83 -12.11
N GLN A 270 28.96 -30.66 -13.21
CA GLN A 270 28.78 -29.53 -14.14
C GLN A 270 27.36 -29.50 -14.75
N ALA A 271 26.83 -30.66 -15.12
CA ALA A 271 25.46 -30.75 -15.61
C ALA A 271 24.44 -30.36 -14.52
N TYR A 272 24.62 -30.87 -13.30
CA TYR A 272 23.69 -30.62 -12.20
C TYR A 272 23.73 -29.16 -11.72
N ILE A 273 24.93 -28.59 -11.53
CA ILE A 273 25.08 -27.18 -11.12
C ILE A 273 24.54 -26.23 -12.20
N GLY A 274 24.68 -26.59 -13.48
CA GLY A 274 24.08 -25.86 -14.58
C GLY A 274 22.54 -25.82 -14.50
N LEU A 275 21.89 -26.93 -14.11
CA LEU A 275 20.44 -26.96 -13.89
C LEU A 275 20.03 -26.11 -12.69
N LEU A 276 20.73 -26.22 -11.57
CA LEU A 276 20.44 -25.42 -10.37
C LEU A 276 20.59 -23.91 -10.66
N ASN A 277 21.65 -23.51 -11.36
CA ASN A 277 21.86 -22.11 -11.76
C ASN A 277 20.79 -21.61 -12.74
N LYS A 278 20.29 -22.47 -13.63
CA LYS A 278 19.16 -22.12 -14.51
C LYS A 278 17.89 -21.86 -13.70
N ASP A 279 17.61 -22.68 -12.69
CA ASP A 279 16.46 -22.46 -11.81
C ASP A 279 16.65 -21.23 -10.91
N MET A 280 17.87 -20.95 -10.45
CA MET A 280 18.21 -19.71 -9.74
C MET A 280 17.90 -18.47 -10.59
N ASN A 281 18.25 -18.50 -11.88
CA ASN A 281 17.94 -17.43 -12.82
C ASN A 281 16.42 -17.26 -13.02
N LYS A 282 15.66 -18.36 -13.11
CA LYS A 282 14.18 -18.28 -13.16
C LYS A 282 13.60 -17.61 -11.92
N TYR A 283 14.10 -17.96 -10.73
CA TYR A 283 13.66 -17.30 -9.49
C TYR A 283 14.00 -15.82 -9.49
N ASN A 284 15.23 -15.44 -9.87
CA ASN A 284 15.65 -14.04 -9.98
C ASN A 284 14.75 -13.25 -10.95
N SER A 285 14.49 -13.78 -12.15
CA SER A 285 13.60 -13.13 -13.11
C SER A 285 12.16 -13.01 -12.60
N SER A 286 11.64 -14.05 -11.95
CA SER A 286 10.29 -14.01 -11.35
C SER A 286 10.19 -12.97 -10.23
N ILE A 287 11.21 -12.85 -9.38
CA ILE A 287 11.26 -11.86 -8.29
C ILE A 287 11.36 -10.44 -8.86
N ALA A 288 12.16 -10.24 -9.92
CA ALA A 288 12.28 -8.95 -10.59
C ALA A 288 10.93 -8.52 -11.22
N ASN A 289 10.26 -9.42 -11.93
CA ASN A 289 8.93 -9.16 -12.50
C ASN A 289 7.91 -8.84 -11.41
N LEU A 290 7.84 -9.63 -10.33
CA LEU A 290 6.95 -9.35 -9.20
C LEU A 290 7.26 -8.01 -8.54
N THR A 291 8.54 -7.62 -8.45
CA THR A 291 8.92 -6.32 -7.89
C THR A 291 8.42 -5.17 -8.76
N ALA A 292 8.52 -5.28 -10.09
CA ALA A 292 7.99 -4.28 -11.02
C ALA A 292 6.45 -4.22 -10.97
N GLU A 293 5.77 -5.36 -10.93
CA GLU A 293 4.31 -5.43 -10.79
C GLU A 293 3.83 -4.80 -9.47
N ILE A 294 4.49 -5.10 -8.35
CA ILE A 294 4.18 -4.50 -7.04
C ILE A 294 4.35 -2.98 -7.09
N GLN A 295 5.45 -2.48 -7.68
CA GLN A 295 5.68 -1.05 -7.78
C GLN A 295 4.61 -0.37 -8.63
N SER A 296 4.28 -0.94 -9.78
CA SER A 296 3.22 -0.41 -10.65
C SER A 296 1.85 -0.37 -9.96
N LEU A 297 1.51 -1.39 -9.16
CA LEU A 297 0.29 -1.41 -8.36
C LEU A 297 0.35 -0.34 -7.25
N GLN A 298 1.50 -0.17 -6.59
CA GLN A 298 1.67 0.83 -5.55
C GLN A 298 1.51 2.25 -6.11
N ASP A 299 2.12 2.56 -7.25
CA ASP A 299 1.97 3.87 -7.91
C ASP A 299 0.51 4.18 -8.23
N ARG A 300 -0.27 3.17 -8.68
CA ARG A 300 -1.71 3.31 -8.94
C ARG A 300 -2.51 3.52 -7.67
N ILE A 301 -2.19 2.81 -6.59
CA ILE A 301 -2.83 2.96 -5.28
C ILE A 301 -2.58 4.37 -4.74
N ASP A 302 -1.34 4.86 -4.81
CA ASP A 302 -0.96 6.18 -4.32
C ASP A 302 -1.67 7.29 -5.12
N ALA A 303 -1.71 7.17 -6.45
CA ALA A 303 -2.45 8.12 -7.30
C ALA A 303 -3.97 8.11 -7.00
N THR A 304 -4.56 6.93 -6.81
CA THR A 304 -6.00 6.79 -6.49
C THR A 304 -6.31 7.36 -5.12
N THR A 305 -5.45 7.09 -4.12
CA THR A 305 -5.56 7.62 -2.75
C THR A 305 -5.44 9.15 -2.74
N ALA A 306 -4.51 9.71 -3.50
CA ALA A 306 -4.38 11.16 -3.64
C ALA A 306 -5.63 11.78 -4.27
N SER A 307 -6.17 11.18 -5.33
CA SER A 307 -7.43 11.62 -5.94
C SER A 307 -8.61 11.51 -4.97
N GLN A 308 -8.66 10.47 -4.13
CA GLN A 308 -9.71 10.29 -3.14
C GLN A 308 -9.65 11.38 -2.07
N ASN A 309 -8.46 11.71 -1.59
CA ASN A 309 -8.25 12.79 -0.61
C ASN A 309 -8.68 14.15 -1.16
N ASP A 310 -8.39 14.46 -2.43
CA ASP A 310 -8.88 15.68 -3.08
C ASP A 310 -10.42 15.72 -3.12
N VAL A 311 -11.05 14.62 -3.52
CA VAL A 311 -12.52 14.52 -3.56
C VAL A 311 -13.12 14.72 -2.16
N LEU A 312 -12.55 14.11 -1.12
CA LEU A 312 -13.00 14.28 0.26
C LEU A 312 -12.88 15.73 0.74
N GLN A 313 -11.79 16.42 0.43
CA GLN A 313 -11.64 17.85 0.73
C GLN A 313 -12.70 18.70 0.02
N ARG A 314 -12.99 18.38 -1.24
CA ARG A 314 -14.04 19.07 -2.00
C ARG A 314 -15.44 18.81 -1.45
N ILE A 315 -15.73 17.58 -1.02
CA ILE A 315 -17.00 17.24 -0.33
C ILE A 315 -17.14 18.10 0.94
N GLN A 316 -16.09 18.19 1.75
CA GLN A 316 -16.12 19.01 2.98
C GLN A 316 -16.38 20.49 2.67
N ALA A 317 -15.65 21.06 1.69
CA ALA A 317 -15.82 22.46 1.29
C ALA A 317 -17.24 22.73 0.76
N LYS A 318 -17.78 21.83 -0.08
CA LYS A 318 -19.14 21.96 -0.64
C LYS A 318 -20.24 21.75 0.38
N THR A 319 -20.01 20.89 1.37
CA THR A 319 -20.91 20.71 2.50
C THR A 319 -21.03 22.00 3.31
N GLN A 320 -19.90 22.64 3.63
CA GLN A 320 -19.89 23.94 4.30
C GLN A 320 -20.61 25.00 3.48
N GLN A 321 -20.29 25.11 2.17
CA GLN A 321 -20.95 26.07 1.28
C GLN A 321 -22.48 25.89 1.24
N ARG A 322 -22.95 24.64 1.21
CA ARG A 322 -24.39 24.33 1.25
C ARG A 322 -25.01 24.75 2.58
N ASP A 323 -24.36 24.46 3.69
CA ASP A 323 -24.90 24.75 5.02
C ASP A 323 -24.95 26.26 5.28
N ASP A 324 -23.93 27.01 4.85
CA ASP A 324 -23.91 28.47 4.89
C ASP A 324 -25.05 29.05 4.05
N ARG A 325 -25.18 28.61 2.79
CA ARG A 325 -26.25 29.07 1.88
C ARG A 325 -27.63 28.75 2.44
N ARG A 326 -27.81 27.57 3.04
CA ARG A 326 -29.06 27.18 3.69
C ARG A 326 -29.38 28.10 4.86
N GLY A 327 -28.37 28.48 5.66
CA GLY A 327 -28.51 29.45 6.74
C GLY A 327 -29.01 30.81 6.24
N GLU A 328 -28.36 31.37 5.22
CA GLU A 328 -28.76 32.64 4.59
C GLU A 328 -30.22 32.61 4.10
N CYS A 329 -30.62 31.52 3.44
CA CYS A 329 -31.97 31.36 2.90
C CYS A 329 -33.03 31.28 4.02
N GLN A 330 -32.70 30.62 5.13
CA GLN A 330 -33.58 30.52 6.30
C GLN A 330 -33.72 31.85 7.04
N GLU A 331 -32.62 32.59 7.21
CA GLU A 331 -32.61 33.92 7.81
C GLU A 331 -33.44 34.90 6.98
N ALA A 332 -33.22 34.95 5.66
CA ALA A 332 -33.98 35.82 4.77
C ALA A 332 -35.49 35.49 4.78
N ALA A 333 -35.86 34.21 4.83
CA ALA A 333 -37.26 33.79 4.92
C ALA A 333 -37.89 34.23 6.25
N TYR A 334 -37.15 34.12 7.36
CA TYR A 334 -37.59 34.55 8.68
C TYR A 334 -37.78 36.07 8.74
N ASP A 335 -36.81 36.84 8.26
CA ASP A 335 -36.88 38.30 8.23
C ASP A 335 -38.04 38.79 7.36
N TYR A 336 -38.28 38.16 6.21
CA TYR A 336 -39.44 38.45 5.38
C TYR A 336 -40.75 38.18 6.12
N GLN A 337 -40.88 37.05 6.83
CA GLN A 337 -42.08 36.75 7.63
C GLN A 337 -42.31 37.79 8.73
N GLN A 338 -41.25 38.25 9.40
CA GLN A 338 -41.35 39.30 10.40
C GLN A 338 -41.81 40.64 9.79
N ARG A 339 -41.19 41.07 8.68
CA ARG A 339 -41.56 42.31 7.99
C ARG A 339 -43.00 42.27 7.49
N ARG A 340 -43.43 41.14 6.93
CA ARG A 340 -44.80 40.93 6.47
C ARG A 340 -45.80 41.01 7.63
N ALA A 341 -45.53 40.34 8.75
CA ALA A 341 -46.40 40.40 9.93
C ALA A 341 -46.51 41.80 10.52
N ALA A 342 -45.40 42.56 10.57
CA ALA A 342 -45.40 43.96 11.00
C ALA A 342 -46.23 44.83 10.04
N ARG A 343 -46.01 44.72 8.73
CA ARG A 343 -46.78 45.46 7.71
C ARG A 343 -48.27 45.12 7.73
N ASP A 344 -48.63 43.85 7.86
CA ASP A 344 -50.03 43.43 7.97
C ASP A 344 -50.70 44.01 9.23
N LYS A 345 -49.97 44.09 10.35
CA LYS A 345 -50.45 44.76 11.57
C LYS A 345 -50.66 46.25 11.35
N ASP A 346 -49.70 46.94 10.73
CA ASP A 346 -49.79 48.38 10.46
C ASP A 346 -50.92 48.71 9.47
N ARG A 347 -51.06 47.93 8.40
CA ARG A 347 -52.17 48.03 7.45
C ARG A 347 -53.51 47.82 8.14
N GLN A 348 -53.63 46.82 9.02
CA GLN A 348 -54.87 46.57 9.76
C GLN A 348 -55.23 47.77 10.64
N THR A 349 -54.25 48.36 11.34
CA THR A 349 -54.45 49.59 12.13
C THR A 349 -54.99 50.74 11.27
N VAL A 350 -54.43 50.96 10.08
CA VAL A 350 -54.91 51.98 9.14
C VAL A 350 -56.33 51.69 8.65
N SER A 351 -56.60 50.43 8.26
CA SER A 351 -57.91 49.99 7.78
C SER A 351 -59.00 50.12 8.86
N ASP A 352 -58.69 49.75 10.10
CA ASP A 352 -59.57 49.89 11.26
C ASP A 352 -59.90 51.38 11.50
N LEU A 353 -58.91 52.28 11.38
CA LEU A 353 -59.11 53.73 11.49
C LEU A 353 -59.95 54.33 10.36
N ILE A 354 -59.75 53.91 9.11
CA ILE A 354 -60.59 54.28 7.97
C ILE A 354 -62.05 53.84 8.23
N GLY A 355 -62.25 52.60 8.70
CA GLY A 355 -63.57 52.06 9.04
C GLY A 355 -64.28 52.86 10.12
N ILE A 356 -63.56 53.24 11.18
CA ILE A 356 -64.06 54.09 12.26
C ILE A 356 -64.47 55.47 11.73
N LEU A 357 -63.62 56.11 10.94
CA LEU A 357 -63.90 57.43 10.40
C LEU A 357 -65.11 57.40 9.44
N ASN A 358 -65.29 56.33 8.67
CA ASN A 358 -66.42 56.20 7.74
C ASN A 358 -67.76 55.87 8.43
N THR A 359 -67.75 55.04 9.48
CA THR A 359 -68.98 54.40 10.00
C THR A 359 -69.32 54.82 11.44
N ASN A 360 -68.31 55.07 12.27
CA ASN A 360 -68.44 55.23 13.72
C ASN A 360 -67.88 56.58 14.22
N MET A 361 -67.98 57.64 13.41
CA MET A 361 -67.46 58.98 13.71
C MET A 361 -67.99 59.55 15.05
N ARG A 362 -69.21 59.17 15.46
CA ARG A 362 -69.78 59.58 16.75
C ARG A 362 -69.01 58.98 17.92
N ASP A 363 -68.68 57.70 17.84
CA ASP A 363 -67.97 56.99 18.91
C ASP A 363 -66.51 57.44 19.00
N LEU A 364 -65.89 57.77 17.85
CA LEU A 364 -64.58 58.40 17.81
C LEU A 364 -64.57 59.78 18.50
N LYS A 365 -65.59 60.62 18.25
CA LYS A 365 -65.75 61.92 18.94
C LYS A 365 -65.90 61.76 20.45
N GLU A 366 -66.71 60.80 20.88
CA GLU A 366 -66.93 60.51 22.29
C GLU A 366 -65.64 59.97 22.96
N TYR A 367 -64.89 59.10 22.27
CA TYR A 367 -63.61 58.59 22.75
C TYR A 367 -62.54 59.70 22.88
N ILE A 368 -62.40 60.58 21.88
CA ILE A 368 -61.48 61.73 21.94
C ILE A 368 -61.87 62.69 23.08
N ALA A 369 -63.17 62.96 23.26
CA ALA A 369 -63.65 63.80 24.36
C ALA A 369 -63.33 63.20 25.73
N LEU A 370 -63.38 61.87 25.87
CA LEU A 370 -62.96 61.16 27.08
C LEU A 370 -61.44 61.28 27.32
N ARG A 371 -60.61 61.17 26.27
CA ARG A 371 -59.16 61.38 26.37
C ARG A 371 -58.78 62.80 26.81
N ILE A 372 -59.43 63.81 26.22
CA ILE A 372 -59.23 65.22 26.60
C ILE A 372 -59.69 65.45 28.05
N ALA A 373 -60.85 64.91 28.45
CA ALA A 373 -61.34 65.02 29.81
C ALA A 373 -60.44 64.28 30.84
N ALA A 374 -59.70 63.26 30.41
CA ALA A 374 -58.72 62.54 31.22
C ALA A 374 -57.36 63.26 31.35
N GLY A 375 -57.16 64.40 30.67
CA GLY A 375 -55.93 65.20 30.76
C GLY A 375 -54.77 64.64 29.92
N ASP A 376 -55.08 64.04 28.77
CA ASP A 376 -54.08 63.51 27.85
C ASP A 376 -53.22 64.63 27.23
N LYS A 377 -51.93 64.65 27.59
CA LYS A 377 -50.97 65.70 27.21
C LYS A 377 -50.54 65.64 25.76
N ASP A 378 -50.79 64.55 25.06
CA ASP A 378 -50.49 64.43 23.63
C ASP A 378 -51.53 65.16 22.76
N LEU A 379 -52.60 65.69 23.36
CA LEU A 379 -53.71 66.39 22.73
C LEU A 379 -53.87 67.87 23.17
N GLU A 380 -53.00 68.35 24.06
CA GLU A 380 -52.83 69.77 24.44
C GLU A 380 -51.80 70.46 23.53
#